data_AF-A0A182UHU8-F1
#
_entry.id   AF-A0A182UHU8-F1
#
_cell.length_a   1.000
_cell.length_b   1.000
_cell.length_c   1.000
_cell.angle_alpha   90.00
_cell.angle_beta   90.00
_cell.angle_gamma   90.00
#
_symmetry.space_group_name_H-M   'P 1'
#
loop_
_entity.id
_entity.type
_entity.pdbx_description
1 polymer ?
#
loop_
_entity_poly.entity_id
_entity_poly.type
_entity_poly.pdbx_seq_one_letter_code
_entity_poly.pdbx_strand_id
1 'polypeptide(L)'
;MLQYSGTFYCGGSLISDRHVLTAAHCVHGFNRNKISVVLMEHDRVSTSESMTMVSKVLRVIEHNGYNSNNYNSDIAILRLTTVMTIEDKLRPVCLPTPKKPFTGYDGIVTGWGATSENGAISTNLQEVTVPIMSNADCRKTGYGASRITDNMLCAGYDEGKKDSCQGDSGGPLHVIKQNSTDNVHQIAGIVSWGEGCAKPNYPGVYTRVNRFGGAEVTPYKKYPWIAVLQYYDQNVGTGTLINDRVVLTTGRIVTSMIIFNQIKVIFGVFEPNSTTEATSRSVFAVTKTKLHPQYSASNLLSYNIGLLQLAVPVTITDNFMPICLPSRINTFSNTEAKLAGWGARELGGESWNKLQEVTIPLYSFDECRLAYPNSTENNICGGVFGPAPKDKHKTSCGVSKRERVLPLRVFKT
;
A
#
# COMPACT_ATOMS: atom_id res chain seq x y z
N MET A 1 -6.18 2.64 19.33
CA MET A 1 -6.82 3.97 19.44
C MET A 1 -5.84 5.08 19.11
N LEU A 2 -6.33 6.24 18.66
CA LEU A 2 -5.57 7.48 18.48
C LEU A 2 -5.96 8.49 19.57
N GLN A 3 -4.96 9.19 20.08
CA GLN A 3 -5.11 10.26 21.06
C GLN A 3 -4.51 11.56 20.51
N TYR A 4 -5.15 12.69 20.81
CA TYR A 4 -4.64 14.02 20.55
C TYR A 4 -4.44 14.75 21.88
N SER A 5 -3.19 15.12 22.18
CA SER A 5 -2.81 15.69 23.48
C SER A 5 -3.31 14.83 24.66
N GLY A 6 -3.24 13.50 24.52
CA GLY A 6 -3.66 12.53 25.55
C GLY A 6 -5.15 12.21 25.57
N THR A 7 -5.99 12.89 24.77
CA THR A 7 -7.44 12.64 24.73
C THR A 7 -7.80 11.75 23.54
N PHE A 8 -8.56 10.67 23.79
CA PHE A 8 -9.09 9.81 22.73
C PHE A 8 -10.00 10.60 21.78
N TYR A 9 -9.84 10.37 20.47
CA TYR A 9 -10.70 11.04 19.48
C TYR A 9 -10.99 10.21 18.22
N CYS A 10 -10.13 9.24 17.88
CA CYS A 10 -10.32 8.37 16.72
C CYS A 10 -9.80 6.94 16.97
N GLY A 11 -10.32 5.99 16.21
CA GLY A 11 -9.78 4.65 16.03
C GLY A 11 -8.65 4.58 15.00
N GLY A 12 -8.07 3.39 14.90
CA GLY A 12 -7.03 3.05 13.92
C GLY A 12 -6.68 1.58 13.99
N SER A 13 -6.16 1.03 12.90
CA SER A 13 -5.84 -0.39 12.76
C SER A 13 -4.36 -0.57 12.47
N LEU A 14 -3.69 -1.42 13.26
CA LEU A 14 -2.30 -1.77 12.98
C LEU A 14 -2.24 -2.63 11.70
N ILE A 15 -1.45 -2.20 10.72
CA ILE A 15 -1.27 -2.91 9.43
C ILE A 15 0.18 -3.39 9.22
N SER A 16 1.12 -2.95 10.05
CA SER A 16 2.46 -3.49 10.19
C SER A 16 2.95 -3.25 11.63
N ASP A 17 4.13 -3.75 11.98
CA ASP A 17 4.89 -3.37 13.19
C ASP A 17 5.06 -1.86 13.46
N ARG A 18 4.77 -0.97 12.51
CA ARG A 18 5.05 0.46 12.61
C ARG A 18 4.04 1.35 11.87
N HIS A 19 2.98 0.75 11.30
CA HIS A 19 2.02 1.48 10.49
C HIS A 19 0.60 1.25 10.99
N VAL A 20 -0.12 2.34 11.17
CA VAL A 20 -1.53 2.34 11.56
C VAL A 20 -2.34 2.98 10.45
N LEU A 21 -3.36 2.28 10.00
CA LEU A 21 -4.37 2.76 9.08
C LEU A 21 -5.47 3.48 9.86
N THR A 22 -5.89 4.66 9.39
CA THR A 22 -6.97 5.45 10.01
C THR A 22 -7.66 6.31 8.94
N ALA A 23 -8.64 7.10 9.32
CA ALA A 23 -9.30 8.05 8.45
C ALA A 23 -8.44 9.33 8.28
N ALA A 24 -8.49 9.96 7.10
CA ALA A 24 -7.78 11.21 6.85
C ALA A 24 -8.34 12.35 7.70
N HIS A 25 -9.65 12.39 7.94
CA HIS A 25 -10.27 13.43 8.77
C HIS A 25 -9.78 13.40 10.23
N CYS A 26 -9.24 12.27 10.71
CA CYS A 26 -8.63 12.17 12.03
C CYS A 26 -7.25 12.83 12.12
N VAL A 27 -6.63 13.21 11.00
CA VAL A 27 -5.25 13.72 10.98
C VAL A 27 -5.14 15.04 10.20
N HIS A 28 -6.07 15.31 9.30
CA HIS A 28 -6.08 16.47 8.43
C HIS A 28 -6.18 17.77 9.23
N GLY A 29 -5.15 18.61 9.15
CA GLY A 29 -5.05 19.86 9.90
C GLY A 29 -4.63 19.70 11.36
N PHE A 30 -4.35 18.47 11.83
CA PHE A 30 -3.88 18.21 13.19
C PHE A 30 -2.36 18.36 13.28
N ASN A 31 -1.86 18.86 14.41
CA ASN A 31 -0.42 18.86 14.67
C ASN A 31 0.03 17.43 15.00
N ARG A 32 0.76 16.78 14.05
CA ARG A 32 1.33 15.43 14.21
C ARG A 32 1.99 15.20 15.57
N ASN A 33 2.72 16.18 16.11
CA ASN A 33 3.49 16.00 17.35
C ASN A 33 2.60 15.85 18.60
N LYS A 34 1.31 16.17 18.48
CA LYS A 34 0.29 15.97 19.52
C LYS A 34 -0.47 14.65 19.35
N ILE A 35 -0.25 13.92 18.26
CA ILE A 35 -0.90 12.63 17.99
C ILE A 35 -0.06 11.50 18.60
N SER A 36 -0.71 10.66 19.38
CA SER A 36 -0.17 9.37 19.85
C SER A 36 -1.12 8.24 19.48
N VAL A 37 -0.54 7.05 19.28
CA VAL A 37 -1.27 5.80 19.09
C VAL A 37 -1.09 4.96 20.34
N VAL A 38 -2.21 4.46 20.86
CA VAL A 38 -2.23 3.45 21.93
C VAL A 38 -2.74 2.13 21.33
N LEU A 39 -1.96 1.08 21.46
CA LEU A 39 -2.26 -0.29 21.04
C LEU A 39 -2.53 -1.16 22.26
N MET A 40 -3.24 -2.27 22.06
CA MET A 40 -3.58 -3.25 23.12
C MET A 40 -4.42 -2.68 24.28
N GLU A 41 -5.09 -1.56 24.05
CA GLU A 41 -6.05 -0.97 24.99
C GLU A 41 -7.37 -1.74 24.95
N HIS A 42 -8.02 -1.92 26.10
CA HIS A 42 -9.40 -2.40 26.19
C HIS A 42 -10.29 -1.45 27.00
N ASP A 43 -9.86 -1.06 28.21
CA ASP A 43 -10.54 -0.08 29.07
C ASP A 43 -9.79 1.26 29.17
N ARG A 44 -10.27 2.27 28.42
CA ARG A 44 -9.59 3.57 28.27
C ARG A 44 -9.42 4.39 29.55
N VAL A 45 -10.11 4.04 30.64
CA VAL A 45 -9.98 4.74 31.93
C VAL A 45 -9.18 3.95 32.95
N SER A 46 -8.80 2.71 32.65
CA SER A 46 -7.99 1.88 33.51
C SER A 46 -6.52 2.29 33.45
N THR A 47 -5.90 2.44 34.62
CA THR A 47 -4.45 2.66 34.73
C THR A 47 -3.69 1.37 35.05
N SER A 48 -4.38 0.23 35.15
CA SER A 48 -3.82 -1.06 35.56
C SER A 48 -3.67 -2.07 34.41
N GLU A 49 -4.07 -1.71 33.19
CA GLU A 49 -3.88 -2.57 32.03
C GLU A 49 -2.40 -2.74 31.68
N SER A 50 -1.90 -3.95 31.90
CA SER A 50 -0.47 -4.28 31.81
C SER A 50 0.08 -4.40 30.39
N MET A 51 -0.78 -4.38 29.36
CA MET A 51 -0.39 -4.68 27.98
C MET A 51 -0.45 -3.48 27.02
N THR A 52 -0.85 -2.30 27.49
CA THR A 52 -0.96 -1.10 26.64
C THR A 52 0.40 -0.66 26.10
N MET A 53 0.43 -0.27 24.82
CA MET A 53 1.65 0.23 24.17
C MET A 53 1.39 1.59 23.56
N VAL A 54 2.18 2.60 23.91
CA VAL A 54 2.04 3.96 23.40
C VAL A 54 3.20 4.29 22.46
N SER A 55 2.90 4.85 21.29
CA SER A 55 3.90 5.42 20.40
C SER A 55 3.48 6.75 19.80
N LYS A 56 4.44 7.64 19.60
CA LYS A 56 4.23 8.90 18.91
C LYS A 56 4.18 8.66 17.40
N VAL A 57 3.59 9.61 16.67
CA VAL A 57 3.56 9.58 15.21
C VAL A 57 4.82 10.22 14.63
N LEU A 58 5.61 9.43 13.91
CA LEU A 58 6.77 9.89 13.14
C LEU A 58 6.34 10.60 11.86
N ARG A 59 5.33 10.10 11.14
CA ARG A 59 4.84 10.72 9.90
C ARG A 59 3.35 10.43 9.70
N VAL A 60 2.64 11.43 9.21
CA VAL A 60 1.27 11.29 8.70
C VAL A 60 1.38 11.25 7.17
N ILE A 61 0.70 10.28 6.56
CA ILE A 61 0.58 10.13 5.11
C ILE A 61 -0.91 10.15 4.80
N GLU A 62 -1.44 11.34 4.52
CA GLU A 62 -2.81 11.52 4.06
C GLU A 62 -2.92 11.14 2.59
N HIS A 63 -4.07 10.58 2.19
CA HIS A 63 -4.31 10.34 0.78
C HIS A 63 -4.51 11.67 0.03
N ASN A 64 -3.71 11.93 -1.01
CA ASN A 64 -3.77 13.18 -1.78
C ASN A 64 -5.14 13.49 -2.42
N GLY A 65 -5.96 12.46 -2.63
CA GLY A 65 -7.34 12.60 -3.10
C GLY A 65 -8.40 12.80 -2.01
N TYR A 66 -7.99 12.97 -0.75
CA TYR A 66 -8.91 13.25 0.36
C TYR A 66 -9.60 14.60 0.15
N ASN A 67 -10.91 14.63 0.29
CA ASN A 67 -11.72 15.84 0.19
C ASN A 67 -12.55 16.01 1.45
N SER A 68 -12.24 17.01 2.26
CA SER A 68 -12.90 17.29 3.54
C SER A 68 -14.37 17.72 3.41
N ASN A 69 -14.82 18.16 2.23
CA ASN A 69 -16.21 18.57 2.02
C ASN A 69 -17.15 17.37 1.84
N ASN A 70 -16.65 16.26 1.28
CA ASN A 70 -17.48 15.09 0.97
C ASN A 70 -16.91 13.76 1.48
N TYR A 71 -15.82 13.80 2.25
CA TYR A 71 -15.13 12.63 2.82
C TYR A 71 -14.69 11.59 1.77
N ASN A 72 -14.57 11.97 0.50
CA ASN A 72 -14.05 11.07 -0.51
C ASN A 72 -12.56 10.80 -0.23
N SER A 73 -12.15 9.53 -0.33
CA SER A 73 -10.78 9.09 -0.03
C SER A 73 -10.32 9.42 1.40
N ASP A 74 -11.21 9.27 2.37
CA ASP A 74 -10.95 9.50 3.77
C ASP A 74 -10.11 8.36 4.39
N ILE A 75 -8.82 8.35 4.07
CA ILE A 75 -7.84 7.34 4.48
C ILE A 75 -6.46 7.98 4.68
N ALA A 76 -5.80 7.61 5.77
CA ALA A 76 -4.44 8.02 6.08
C ALA A 76 -3.66 6.88 6.74
N ILE A 77 -2.33 6.95 6.60
CA ILE A 77 -1.39 6.04 7.27
C ILE A 77 -0.54 6.85 8.24
N LEU A 78 -0.48 6.38 9.49
CA LEU A 78 0.43 6.88 10.51
C LEU A 78 1.64 5.95 10.59
N ARG A 79 2.84 6.50 10.40
CA ARG A 79 4.09 5.82 10.73
C ARG A 79 4.46 6.14 12.18
N LEU A 80 4.65 5.11 13.00
CA LEU A 80 4.99 5.24 14.41
C LEU A 80 6.49 5.52 14.61
N THR A 81 6.86 6.21 15.69
CA THR A 81 8.27 6.38 16.07
C THR A 81 8.88 5.10 16.61
N THR A 82 8.07 4.27 17.26
CA THR A 82 8.47 3.02 17.90
C THR A 82 8.13 1.84 16.99
N VAL A 83 9.06 0.89 16.85
CA VAL A 83 8.81 -0.39 16.20
C VAL A 83 8.13 -1.31 17.21
N MET A 84 6.96 -1.82 16.88
CA MET A 84 6.21 -2.71 17.76
C MET A 84 6.70 -4.15 17.60
N THR A 85 6.86 -4.83 18.72
CA THR A 85 7.14 -6.26 18.73
C THR A 85 5.82 -7.00 18.49
N ILE A 86 5.68 -7.62 17.31
CA ILE A 86 4.48 -8.38 16.93
C ILE A 86 4.58 -9.79 17.53
N GLU A 87 4.01 -9.96 18.73
CA GLU A 87 4.00 -11.22 19.47
C GLU A 87 2.63 -11.49 20.10
N ASP A 88 2.31 -12.77 20.28
CA ASP A 88 1.10 -13.32 20.93
C ASP A 88 -0.23 -12.70 20.47
N LYS A 89 -0.64 -11.62 21.15
CA LYS A 89 -1.92 -10.93 21.04
C LYS A 89 -1.89 -9.68 20.15
N LEU A 90 -0.71 -9.07 19.95
CA LEU A 90 -0.59 -7.91 19.05
C LEU A 90 -0.39 -8.43 17.62
N ARG A 91 -1.42 -8.31 16.79
CA ARG A 91 -1.38 -8.74 15.38
C ARG A 91 -1.84 -7.63 14.45
N PRO A 92 -1.12 -7.37 13.35
CA PRO A 92 -1.63 -6.49 12.32
C PRO A 92 -2.79 -7.16 11.56
N VAL A 93 -3.76 -6.36 11.11
CA VAL A 93 -4.86 -6.82 10.26
C VAL A 93 -4.38 -6.98 8.82
N CYS A 94 -4.90 -7.98 8.08
CA CYS A 94 -4.58 -8.14 6.68
C CYS A 94 -5.23 -7.05 5.82
N LEU A 95 -4.51 -6.56 4.81
CA LEU A 95 -5.09 -5.71 3.78
C LEU A 95 -5.90 -6.54 2.78
N PRO A 96 -6.97 -5.98 2.21
CA PRO A 96 -7.86 -6.72 1.32
C PRO A 96 -7.28 -6.89 -0.09
N THR A 97 -7.74 -7.91 -0.81
CA THR A 97 -7.49 -8.02 -2.25
C THR A 97 -8.21 -6.86 -2.98
N PRO A 98 -7.51 -6.08 -3.82
CA PRO A 98 -8.09 -4.96 -4.55
C PRO A 98 -9.25 -5.36 -5.41
N LYS A 99 -10.23 -4.45 -5.52
CA LYS A 99 -11.42 -4.63 -6.37
C LYS A 99 -12.28 -5.86 -6.05
N LYS A 100 -11.86 -6.76 -5.14
CA LYS A 100 -12.67 -7.90 -4.69
C LYS A 100 -13.82 -7.38 -3.81
N PRO A 101 -15.09 -7.50 -4.22
CA PRO A 101 -16.19 -6.92 -3.48
C PRO A 101 -16.41 -7.61 -2.13
N PHE A 102 -16.89 -6.83 -1.16
CA PHE A 102 -17.32 -7.29 0.16
C PHE A 102 -18.84 -7.34 0.32
N THR A 103 -19.59 -7.07 -0.75
CA THR A 103 -21.06 -7.10 -0.71
C THR A 103 -21.55 -8.47 -0.24
N GLY A 104 -22.46 -8.46 0.74
CA GLY A 104 -23.02 -9.65 1.38
C GLY A 104 -22.14 -10.27 2.47
N TYR A 105 -20.97 -9.72 2.76
CA TYR A 105 -20.17 -10.15 3.91
C TYR A 105 -20.71 -9.51 5.18
N ASP A 106 -20.61 -10.23 6.29
CA ASP A 106 -20.78 -9.67 7.63
C ASP A 106 -19.49 -8.97 8.05
N GLY A 107 -19.57 -7.65 8.16
CA GLY A 107 -18.50 -6.80 8.65
C GLY A 107 -18.59 -6.64 10.17
N ILE A 108 -17.44 -6.69 10.82
CA ILE A 108 -17.30 -6.47 12.25
C ILE A 108 -16.64 -5.12 12.45
N VAL A 109 -17.31 -4.22 13.15
CA VAL A 109 -16.77 -2.94 13.58
C VAL A 109 -16.35 -3.05 15.03
N THR A 110 -15.16 -2.52 15.35
CA THR A 110 -14.66 -2.47 16.73
C THR A 110 -14.21 -1.05 17.09
N GLY A 111 -14.54 -0.61 18.30
CA GLY A 111 -14.19 0.74 18.75
C GLY A 111 -14.75 1.12 20.12
N TRP A 112 -14.49 2.38 20.51
CA TRP A 112 -14.90 2.95 21.80
C TRP A 112 -15.88 4.12 21.62
N GLY A 113 -16.53 4.18 20.46
CA GLY A 113 -17.52 5.19 20.17
C GLY A 113 -18.72 5.13 21.10
N ALA A 114 -19.62 6.10 20.92
CA ALA A 114 -20.86 6.17 21.66
C ALA A 114 -21.74 4.94 21.37
N THR A 115 -22.34 4.36 22.40
CA THR A 115 -23.24 3.19 22.25
C THR A 115 -24.68 3.59 21.90
N SER A 116 -24.96 4.89 21.88
CA SER A 116 -26.22 5.49 21.43
C SER A 116 -25.93 6.85 20.77
N GLU A 117 -26.81 7.28 19.87
CA GLU A 117 -26.68 8.60 19.22
C GLU A 117 -26.65 9.71 20.29
N ASN A 118 -25.63 10.58 20.22
CA ASN A 118 -25.34 11.63 21.22
C ASN A 118 -25.09 11.11 22.65
N GLY A 119 -24.83 9.80 22.80
CA GLY A 119 -24.46 9.18 24.07
C GLY A 119 -23.01 9.44 24.46
N ALA A 120 -22.64 8.98 25.66
CA ALA A 120 -21.26 8.98 26.09
C ALA A 120 -20.44 7.93 25.32
N ILE A 121 -19.19 8.27 25.00
CA ILE A 121 -18.22 7.32 24.44
C ILE A 121 -17.97 6.18 25.43
N SER A 122 -17.83 4.96 24.92
CA SER A 122 -17.60 3.78 25.75
C SER A 122 -16.23 3.84 26.44
N THR A 123 -16.16 3.30 27.66
CA THR A 123 -14.89 3.04 28.36
C THR A 123 -14.23 1.78 27.82
N ASN A 124 -15.01 0.71 27.67
CA ASN A 124 -14.58 -0.59 27.17
C ASN A 124 -14.71 -0.69 25.64
N LEU A 125 -13.79 -1.40 25.01
CA LEU A 125 -13.85 -1.72 23.58
C LEU A 125 -15.13 -2.51 23.28
N GLN A 126 -15.88 -2.04 22.28
CA GLN A 126 -17.12 -2.66 21.80
C GLN A 126 -16.89 -3.31 20.44
N GLU A 127 -17.74 -4.27 20.11
CA GLU A 127 -17.82 -4.85 18.77
C GLU A 127 -19.28 -4.96 18.30
N VAL A 128 -19.49 -4.80 17.00
CA VAL A 128 -20.80 -4.99 16.39
C VAL A 128 -20.65 -5.57 14.99
N THR A 129 -21.52 -6.52 14.65
CA THR A 129 -21.62 -7.10 13.30
C THR A 129 -22.71 -6.40 12.50
N VAL A 130 -22.37 -5.98 11.28
CA VAL A 130 -23.24 -5.28 10.33
C VAL A 130 -23.05 -5.85 8.91
N PRO A 131 -24.12 -6.07 8.14
CA PRO A 131 -23.99 -6.60 6.79
C PRO A 131 -23.48 -5.50 5.84
N ILE A 132 -22.55 -5.87 4.96
CA ILE A 132 -22.00 -4.95 3.94
C ILE A 132 -22.91 -4.97 2.71
N MET A 133 -23.46 -3.81 2.35
CA MET A 133 -24.35 -3.67 1.20
C MET A 133 -23.62 -3.34 -0.09
N SER A 134 -24.31 -3.48 -1.22
CA SER A 134 -23.80 -3.02 -2.51
C SER A 134 -23.81 -1.48 -2.56
N ASN A 135 -22.89 -0.87 -3.33
CA ASN A 135 -22.96 0.59 -3.53
C ASN A 135 -24.21 1.00 -4.32
N ALA A 136 -24.75 0.11 -5.16
CA ALA A 136 -25.99 0.37 -5.87
C ALA A 136 -27.16 0.53 -4.90
N ASP A 137 -27.22 -0.31 -3.86
CA ASP A 137 -28.28 -0.23 -2.86
C ASP A 137 -28.01 0.92 -1.88
N CYS A 138 -26.76 1.15 -1.47
CA CYS A 138 -26.43 2.30 -0.64
C CYS A 138 -26.81 3.65 -1.31
N ARG A 139 -26.69 3.76 -2.63
CA ARG A 139 -27.11 4.96 -3.37
C ARG A 139 -28.62 5.18 -3.42
N LYS A 140 -29.42 4.15 -3.13
CA LYS A 140 -30.89 4.22 -3.06
C LYS A 140 -31.38 4.58 -1.66
N THR A 141 -30.50 4.59 -0.66
CA THR A 141 -30.87 4.96 0.72
C THR A 141 -31.10 6.46 0.83
N GLY A 142 -31.40 6.94 2.04
CA GLY A 142 -31.62 8.36 2.33
C GLY A 142 -30.44 9.28 2.00
N TYR A 143 -29.24 8.74 1.74
CA TYR A 143 -28.08 9.54 1.30
C TYR A 143 -28.17 10.01 -0.15
N GLY A 144 -28.85 9.24 -1.01
CA GLY A 144 -28.92 9.49 -2.45
C GLY A 144 -27.63 9.20 -3.23
N ALA A 145 -27.76 9.15 -4.56
CA ALA A 145 -26.69 8.67 -5.44
C ALA A 145 -25.45 9.58 -5.50
N SER A 146 -25.61 10.89 -5.31
CA SER A 146 -24.54 11.88 -5.41
C SER A 146 -23.58 11.88 -4.22
N ARG A 147 -24.01 11.37 -3.05
CA ARG A 147 -23.21 11.37 -1.82
C ARG A 147 -22.31 10.13 -1.67
N ILE A 148 -22.67 9.01 -2.29
CA ILE A 148 -21.95 7.74 -2.15
C ILE A 148 -21.02 7.50 -3.35
N THR A 149 -19.74 7.79 -3.17
CA THR A 149 -18.70 7.60 -4.20
C THR A 149 -18.28 6.13 -4.32
N ASP A 150 -17.55 5.78 -5.38
CA ASP A 150 -16.99 4.42 -5.54
C ASP A 150 -15.89 4.08 -4.55
N ASN A 151 -15.38 5.08 -3.83
CA ASN A 151 -14.36 4.94 -2.79
C ASN A 151 -14.96 4.73 -1.40
N MET A 152 -16.29 4.65 -1.31
CA MET A 152 -17.04 4.39 -0.09
C MET A 152 -17.70 3.01 -0.15
N LEU A 153 -17.94 2.43 1.02
CA LEU A 153 -18.81 1.28 1.20
C LEU A 153 -19.79 1.60 2.33
N CYS A 154 -20.93 0.93 2.33
CA CYS A 154 -21.92 1.09 3.39
C CYS A 154 -22.14 -0.26 4.07
N ALA A 155 -22.38 -0.22 5.37
CA ALA A 155 -22.72 -1.40 6.15
C ALA A 155 -23.73 -1.02 7.23
N GLY A 156 -24.70 -1.90 7.45
CA GLY A 156 -25.80 -1.63 8.36
C GLY A 156 -27.09 -2.31 7.90
N TYR A 157 -28.10 -2.25 8.75
CA TYR A 157 -29.42 -2.84 8.51
C TYR A 157 -30.38 -1.77 7.97
N ASP A 158 -31.22 -2.13 7.00
CA ASP A 158 -32.17 -1.20 6.38
C ASP A 158 -33.12 -0.57 7.40
N GLU A 159 -33.55 -1.33 8.41
CA GLU A 159 -34.44 -0.84 9.46
C GLU A 159 -33.72 -0.07 10.58
N GLY A 160 -32.42 0.24 10.43
CA GLY A 160 -31.57 0.65 11.55
C GLY A 160 -31.27 -0.53 12.47
N LYS A 161 -30.75 -0.29 13.68
CA LYS A 161 -30.49 -1.25 14.82
C LYS A 161 -29.06 -1.16 15.34
N LYS A 162 -28.09 -1.33 14.45
CA LYS A 162 -26.66 -1.51 14.78
C LYS A 162 -25.82 -0.72 13.79
N ASP A 163 -24.85 0.02 14.32
CA ASP A 163 -23.98 0.90 13.54
C ASP A 163 -22.72 1.25 14.34
N SER A 164 -21.70 1.77 13.67
CA SER A 164 -20.65 2.59 14.28
C SER A 164 -21.21 3.95 14.70
N CYS A 165 -20.58 4.60 15.67
CA CYS A 165 -21.05 5.91 16.13
C CYS A 165 -19.90 6.87 16.45
N GLN A 166 -20.21 8.04 17.01
CA GLN A 166 -19.20 9.07 17.28
C GLN A 166 -18.07 8.51 18.17
N GLY A 167 -16.82 8.71 17.73
CA GLY A 167 -15.62 8.19 18.41
C GLY A 167 -15.05 6.92 17.77
N ASP A 168 -15.81 6.21 16.91
CA ASP A 168 -15.29 5.07 16.15
C ASP A 168 -14.54 5.47 14.88
N SER A 169 -14.63 6.75 14.47
CA SER A 169 -13.96 7.33 13.30
C SER A 169 -12.50 6.88 13.16
N GLY A 170 -12.12 6.42 11.97
CA GLY A 170 -10.79 5.87 11.72
C GLY A 170 -10.58 4.42 12.18
N GLY A 171 -11.51 3.86 12.94
CA GLY A 171 -11.51 2.46 13.37
C GLY A 171 -11.81 1.46 12.24
N PRO A 172 -11.54 0.16 12.46
CA PRO A 172 -11.72 -0.87 11.45
C PRO A 172 -13.19 -1.26 11.25
N LEU A 173 -13.56 -1.49 9.99
CA LEU A 173 -14.55 -2.49 9.61
C LEU A 173 -13.79 -3.67 8.99
N HIS A 174 -13.75 -4.82 9.67
CA HIS A 174 -13.03 -6.00 9.20
C HIS A 174 -13.96 -7.19 8.95
N VAL A 175 -13.58 -8.06 8.03
CA VAL A 175 -14.29 -9.30 7.71
C VAL A 175 -13.37 -10.51 7.91
N ILE A 176 -13.95 -11.67 8.19
CA ILE A 176 -13.20 -12.93 8.20
C ILE A 176 -12.98 -13.37 6.74
N LYS A 177 -11.74 -13.72 6.39
CA LYS A 177 -11.40 -14.19 5.04
C LYS A 177 -12.09 -15.53 4.76
N GLN A 178 -12.96 -15.55 3.75
CA GLN A 178 -13.59 -16.79 3.28
C GLN A 178 -12.54 -17.83 2.88
N ASN A 179 -12.80 -19.11 3.19
CA ASN A 179 -11.92 -20.25 2.96
C ASN A 179 -10.56 -20.20 3.71
N SER A 180 -10.47 -19.44 4.79
CA SER A 180 -9.34 -19.51 5.72
C SER A 180 -9.67 -20.46 6.87
N THR A 181 -8.76 -21.37 7.19
CA THR A 181 -8.86 -22.26 8.36
C THR A 181 -8.53 -21.55 9.68
N ASP A 182 -7.94 -20.35 9.61
CA ASP A 182 -7.25 -19.72 10.75
C ASP A 182 -7.91 -18.41 11.21
N ASN A 183 -9.22 -18.21 10.90
CA ASN A 183 -9.97 -17.00 11.25
C ASN A 183 -9.21 -15.70 10.91
N VAL A 184 -8.59 -15.64 9.73
CA VAL A 184 -7.81 -14.47 9.33
C VAL A 184 -8.71 -13.28 9.05
N HIS A 185 -8.51 -12.17 9.77
CA HIS A 185 -9.24 -10.93 9.57
C HIS A 185 -8.58 -10.05 8.50
N GLN A 186 -9.38 -9.51 7.59
CA GLN A 186 -8.97 -8.52 6.61
C GLN A 186 -9.79 -7.24 6.75
N ILE A 187 -9.15 -6.09 6.58
CA ILE A 187 -9.83 -4.80 6.70
C ILE A 187 -10.62 -4.50 5.42
N ALA A 188 -11.95 -4.43 5.54
CA ALA A 188 -12.84 -4.10 4.43
C ALA A 188 -13.04 -2.59 4.31
N GLY A 189 -13.15 -1.92 5.45
CA GLY A 189 -13.45 -0.50 5.55
C GLY A 189 -12.78 0.22 6.71
N ILE A 190 -12.82 1.55 6.67
CA ILE A 190 -12.44 2.44 7.78
C ILE A 190 -13.67 3.28 8.12
N VAL A 191 -14.06 3.35 9.40
CA VAL A 191 -15.20 4.18 9.85
C VAL A 191 -14.95 5.63 9.44
N SER A 192 -15.89 6.24 8.71
CA SER A 192 -15.69 7.57 8.11
C SER A 192 -16.78 8.56 8.53
N TRP A 193 -18.03 8.33 8.12
CA TRP A 193 -19.14 9.23 8.41
C TRP A 193 -20.50 8.51 8.36
N GLY A 194 -21.57 9.20 8.79
CA GLY A 194 -22.95 8.73 8.73
C GLY A 194 -23.93 9.82 9.14
N GLU A 195 -25.23 9.61 8.90
CA GLU A 195 -26.30 10.49 9.38
C GLU A 195 -26.93 9.90 10.65
N GLY A 196 -26.59 10.47 11.81
CA GLY A 196 -26.92 9.85 13.11
C GLY A 196 -26.17 8.54 13.33
N CYS A 197 -26.69 7.70 14.22
CA CYS A 197 -26.18 6.34 14.44
C CYS A 197 -27.33 5.34 14.43
N ALA A 198 -27.22 4.29 13.62
CA ALA A 198 -28.20 3.21 13.53
C ALA A 198 -29.61 3.65 13.11
N LYS A 199 -29.72 4.76 12.36
CA LYS A 199 -30.99 5.26 11.84
C LYS A 199 -31.50 4.38 10.68
N PRO A 200 -32.82 4.12 10.61
CA PRO A 200 -33.41 3.48 9.43
C PRO A 200 -33.04 4.23 8.16
N ASN A 201 -32.71 3.50 7.09
CA ASN A 201 -32.35 4.06 5.78
C ASN A 201 -31.07 4.94 5.75
N TYR A 202 -30.26 4.96 6.82
CA TYR A 202 -28.99 5.68 6.90
C TYR A 202 -27.90 4.77 7.49
N PRO A 203 -27.37 3.81 6.71
CA PRO A 203 -26.31 2.92 7.17
C PRO A 203 -25.00 3.68 7.44
N GLY A 204 -24.09 3.10 8.21
CA GLY A 204 -22.74 3.63 8.37
C GLY A 204 -22.00 3.67 7.04
N VAL A 205 -21.24 4.75 6.80
CA VAL A 205 -20.41 4.92 5.61
C VAL A 205 -18.93 4.82 5.98
N TYR A 206 -18.24 3.94 5.28
CA TYR A 206 -16.86 3.60 5.52
C TYR A 206 -16.02 3.87 4.27
N THR A 207 -14.77 4.25 4.45
CA THR A 207 -13.81 4.29 3.33
C THR A 207 -13.52 2.88 2.86
N ARG A 208 -13.69 2.62 1.57
CA ARG A 208 -13.61 1.28 0.98
C ARG A 208 -12.16 0.89 0.69
N VAL A 209 -11.52 0.15 1.61
CA VAL A 209 -10.06 -0.07 1.60
C VAL A 209 -9.57 -0.82 0.35
N ASN A 210 -10.36 -1.74 -0.22
CA ASN A 210 -9.97 -2.45 -1.45
C ASN A 210 -9.90 -1.57 -2.71
N ARG A 211 -10.23 -0.27 -2.61
CA ARG A 211 -10.03 0.75 -3.65
C ARG A 211 -8.68 1.46 -3.51
N PHE A 212 -8.03 1.34 -2.36
CA PHE A 212 -6.78 2.02 -2.03
C PHE A 212 -5.62 1.03 -2.08
N GLY A 213 -4.68 1.29 -2.98
CA GLY A 213 -3.57 0.43 -3.39
C GLY A 213 -3.07 0.87 -4.76
N GLY A 214 -2.06 0.20 -5.35
CA GLY A 214 -1.62 0.54 -6.71
C GLY A 214 -2.79 0.59 -7.70
N ALA A 215 -2.85 1.65 -8.49
CA ALA A 215 -3.92 1.94 -9.44
C ALA A 215 -3.48 1.51 -10.86
N GLU A 216 -4.44 1.07 -11.67
CA GLU A 216 -4.16 0.82 -13.09
C GLU A 216 -3.70 2.11 -13.76
N VAL A 217 -2.60 2.02 -14.51
CA VAL A 217 -2.05 3.17 -15.22
C VAL A 217 -3.03 3.62 -16.31
N THR A 218 -3.57 4.83 -16.15
CA THR A 218 -4.48 5.46 -17.09
C THR A 218 -4.01 6.88 -17.44
N PRO A 219 -3.92 7.23 -18.74
CA PRO A 219 -4.03 6.34 -19.92
C PRO A 219 -2.89 5.32 -19.96
N TYR A 220 -3.04 4.21 -20.69
CA TYR A 220 -2.07 3.10 -20.70
C TYR A 220 -0.64 3.50 -21.11
N LYS A 221 -0.47 4.64 -21.80
CA LYS A 221 0.82 5.21 -22.24
C LYS A 221 1.40 6.28 -21.31
N LYS A 222 0.85 6.47 -20.11
CA LYS A 222 1.31 7.49 -19.14
C LYS A 222 2.81 7.43 -18.84
N TYR A 223 3.41 6.24 -18.90
CA TYR A 223 4.84 6.01 -18.63
C TYR A 223 5.55 5.41 -19.86
N PRO A 224 5.82 6.23 -20.89
CA PRO A 224 6.29 5.75 -22.19
C PRO A 224 7.72 5.17 -22.17
N TRP A 225 8.49 5.41 -21.10
CA TRP A 225 9.84 4.86 -20.91
C TRP A 225 9.86 3.46 -20.28
N ILE A 226 8.75 2.91 -19.79
CA ILE A 226 8.74 1.61 -19.12
C ILE A 226 8.73 0.48 -20.14
N ALA A 227 9.63 -0.49 -19.95
CA ALA A 227 9.73 -1.70 -20.75
C ALA A 227 9.57 -2.97 -19.90
N VAL A 228 9.00 -4.01 -20.53
CA VAL A 228 9.14 -5.39 -20.09
C VAL A 228 10.42 -5.96 -20.70
N LEU A 229 11.18 -6.67 -19.88
CA LEU A 229 12.37 -7.41 -20.30
C LEU A 229 12.03 -8.88 -20.39
N GLN A 230 12.25 -9.46 -21.56
CA GLN A 230 12.08 -10.89 -21.81
C GLN A 230 13.40 -11.57 -22.11
N TYR A 231 13.54 -12.79 -21.61
CA TYR A 231 14.63 -13.70 -21.91
C TYR A 231 14.05 -15.08 -22.18
N TYR A 232 14.30 -15.65 -23.36
CA TYR A 232 13.63 -16.88 -23.82
C TYR A 232 12.09 -16.80 -23.76
N ASP A 233 11.55 -15.66 -24.19
CA ASP A 233 10.09 -15.36 -24.16
C ASP A 233 9.46 -15.37 -22.76
N GLN A 234 10.27 -15.45 -21.70
CA GLN A 234 9.84 -15.33 -20.32
C GLN A 234 10.08 -13.92 -19.81
N ASN A 235 9.10 -13.34 -19.12
CA ASN A 235 9.25 -12.05 -18.46
C ASN A 235 10.22 -12.19 -17.29
N VAL A 236 11.37 -11.53 -17.37
CA VAL A 236 12.44 -11.62 -16.36
C VAL A 236 12.66 -10.33 -15.58
N GLY A 237 12.00 -9.25 -15.98
CA GLY A 237 11.97 -8.02 -15.21
C GLY A 237 11.49 -6.81 -16.02
N THR A 238 11.82 -5.63 -15.52
CA THR A 238 11.46 -4.36 -16.14
C THR A 238 12.69 -3.50 -16.41
N GLY A 239 12.54 -2.59 -17.36
CA GLY A 239 13.56 -1.60 -17.69
C GLY A 239 12.96 -0.22 -17.94
N THR A 240 13.82 0.78 -17.95
CA THR A 240 13.48 2.19 -18.15
C THR A 240 14.34 2.78 -19.26
N LEU A 241 13.72 3.32 -20.31
CA LEU A 241 14.41 4.04 -21.39
C LEU A 241 14.97 5.36 -20.86
N ILE A 242 16.28 5.57 -20.99
CA ILE A 242 16.98 6.78 -20.51
C ILE A 242 17.53 7.65 -21.63
N ASN A 243 17.58 7.12 -22.86
CA ASN A 243 17.81 7.86 -24.11
C ASN A 243 17.23 7.04 -25.27
N ASP A 244 17.49 7.41 -26.53
CA ASP A 244 16.96 6.70 -27.71
C ASP A 244 17.47 5.26 -27.89
N ARG A 245 18.47 4.80 -27.14
CA ARG A 245 19.14 3.49 -27.35
C ARG A 245 19.41 2.68 -26.10
N VAL A 246 19.24 3.25 -24.91
CA VAL A 246 19.70 2.65 -23.66
C VAL A 246 18.53 2.48 -22.71
N VAL A 247 18.39 1.25 -22.22
CA VAL A 247 17.45 0.87 -21.18
C VAL A 247 18.22 0.57 -19.90
N LEU A 248 17.88 1.32 -18.86
CA LEU A 248 18.35 1.13 -17.50
C LEU A 248 17.54 0.02 -16.82
N THR A 249 18.22 -0.90 -16.15
CA THR A 249 17.62 -1.96 -15.33
C THR A 249 18.59 -2.33 -14.20
N THR A 250 18.39 -3.47 -13.55
CA THR A 250 19.27 -3.96 -12.48
C THR A 250 20.41 -4.81 -13.04
N GLY A 251 21.58 -4.70 -12.42
CA GLY A 251 22.73 -5.54 -12.74
C GLY A 251 22.43 -7.04 -12.57
N ARG A 252 21.60 -7.39 -11.58
CA ARG A 252 21.11 -8.77 -11.38
C ARG A 252 20.43 -9.35 -12.63
N ILE A 253 19.52 -8.59 -13.25
CA ILE A 253 18.82 -9.03 -14.47
C ILE A 253 19.81 -9.15 -15.63
N VAL A 254 20.70 -8.16 -15.79
CA VAL A 254 21.71 -8.17 -16.86
C VAL A 254 22.64 -9.38 -16.74
N THR A 255 23.05 -9.77 -15.53
CA THR A 255 23.93 -10.93 -15.34
C THR A 255 23.32 -12.26 -15.76
N SER A 256 21.99 -12.40 -15.77
CA SER A 256 21.34 -13.63 -16.25
C SER A 256 21.17 -13.68 -17.77
N MET A 257 21.32 -12.54 -18.46
CA MET A 257 21.05 -12.39 -19.89
C MET A 257 22.35 -12.49 -20.72
N ILE A 258 22.91 -13.68 -20.83
CA ILE A 258 24.20 -13.88 -21.53
C ILE A 258 24.03 -14.16 -23.04
N ILE A 259 22.83 -14.56 -23.48
CA ILE A 259 22.54 -14.89 -24.88
C ILE A 259 21.71 -13.76 -25.51
N PHE A 260 22.40 -12.83 -26.19
CA PHE A 260 21.83 -11.58 -26.70
C PHE A 260 20.63 -11.75 -27.63
N ASN A 261 20.64 -12.76 -28.51
CA ASN A 261 19.53 -13.00 -29.44
C ASN A 261 18.25 -13.52 -28.77
N GLN A 262 18.31 -13.88 -27.47
CA GLN A 262 17.16 -14.28 -26.66
C GLN A 262 16.60 -13.13 -25.81
N ILE A 263 17.26 -11.96 -25.82
CA ILE A 263 16.86 -10.80 -25.04
C ILE A 263 15.91 -9.94 -25.88
N LYS A 264 14.72 -9.67 -25.36
CA LYS A 264 13.76 -8.75 -25.96
C LYS A 264 13.42 -7.65 -24.96
N VAL A 265 13.47 -6.41 -25.43
CA VAL A 265 12.97 -5.23 -24.70
C VAL A 265 11.66 -4.82 -25.36
N ILE A 266 10.57 -4.81 -24.59
CA ILE A 266 9.22 -4.59 -25.10
C ILE A 266 8.61 -3.37 -24.44
N PHE A 267 8.24 -2.38 -25.25
CA PHE A 267 7.57 -1.17 -24.83
C PHE A 267 6.11 -1.16 -25.25
N GLY A 268 5.32 -0.25 -24.64
CA GLY A 268 3.89 -0.12 -24.93
C GLY A 268 3.06 -1.29 -24.39
N VAL A 269 3.59 -2.02 -23.41
CA VAL A 269 2.89 -3.11 -22.73
C VAL A 269 1.96 -2.52 -21.68
N PHE A 270 0.69 -2.90 -21.68
CA PHE A 270 -0.21 -2.66 -20.55
C PHE A 270 -0.50 -3.98 -19.84
N GLU A 271 -0.84 -5.02 -20.62
CA GLU A 271 -1.02 -6.39 -20.14
C GLU A 271 0.05 -7.33 -20.72
N PRO A 272 1.07 -7.79 -19.98
CA PRO A 272 2.19 -8.55 -20.54
C PRO A 272 1.79 -9.84 -21.26
N ASN A 273 0.76 -10.51 -20.76
CA ASN A 273 0.29 -11.80 -21.27
C ASN A 273 -0.86 -11.66 -22.28
N SER A 274 -1.30 -10.44 -22.59
CA SER A 274 -2.38 -10.22 -23.57
C SER A 274 -1.89 -10.52 -24.99
N THR A 275 -2.70 -11.21 -25.78
CA THR A 275 -2.46 -11.43 -27.22
C THR A 275 -3.09 -10.35 -28.09
N THR A 276 -4.08 -9.60 -27.56
CA THR A 276 -4.81 -8.57 -28.29
C THR A 276 -4.04 -7.25 -28.38
N GLU A 277 -3.12 -6.99 -27.45
CA GLU A 277 -2.25 -5.81 -27.45
C GLU A 277 -0.97 -5.97 -28.30
N ALA A 278 -0.81 -7.10 -29.01
CA ALA A 278 0.43 -7.42 -29.72
C ALA A 278 0.82 -6.34 -30.76
N THR A 279 -0.18 -5.74 -31.43
CA THR A 279 0.03 -4.72 -32.46
C THR A 279 0.45 -3.36 -31.92
N SER A 280 0.25 -3.08 -30.62
CA SER A 280 0.68 -1.83 -29.98
C SER A 280 2.06 -1.92 -29.32
N ARG A 281 2.69 -3.10 -29.33
CA ARG A 281 3.99 -3.34 -28.69
C ARG A 281 5.13 -3.09 -29.64
N SER A 282 6.15 -2.40 -29.15
CA SER A 282 7.41 -2.21 -29.86
C SER A 282 8.48 -3.10 -29.25
N VAL A 283 9.00 -4.05 -30.04
CA VAL A 283 9.99 -5.04 -29.59
C VAL A 283 11.37 -4.69 -30.14
N PHE A 284 12.37 -4.65 -29.27
CA PHE A 284 13.75 -4.33 -29.63
C PHE A 284 14.71 -5.43 -29.18
N ALA A 285 15.63 -5.80 -30.06
CA ALA A 285 16.75 -6.66 -29.72
C ALA A 285 17.85 -5.87 -28.98
N VAL A 286 18.66 -6.58 -28.20
CA VAL A 286 19.80 -6.01 -27.45
C VAL A 286 21.11 -6.43 -28.11
N THR A 287 22.03 -5.48 -28.32
CA THR A 287 23.35 -5.74 -28.90
C THR A 287 24.48 -5.73 -27.88
N LYS A 288 24.29 -5.01 -26.78
CA LYS A 288 25.32 -4.87 -25.75
C LYS A 288 24.69 -4.68 -24.38
N THR A 289 25.36 -5.20 -23.35
CA THR A 289 25.02 -4.93 -21.97
C THR A 289 26.20 -4.28 -21.25
N LYS A 290 25.94 -3.50 -20.21
CA LYS A 290 26.96 -2.91 -19.36
C LYS A 290 26.50 -2.95 -17.90
N LEU A 291 27.34 -3.51 -17.04
CA LEU A 291 27.14 -3.45 -15.59
C LEU A 291 27.86 -2.22 -15.03
N HIS A 292 27.38 -1.72 -13.90
CA HIS A 292 28.15 -0.73 -13.14
C HIS A 292 29.54 -1.31 -12.81
N PRO A 293 30.66 -0.55 -12.93
CA PRO A 293 32.01 -1.07 -12.69
C PRO A 293 32.21 -1.68 -11.30
N GLN A 294 31.47 -1.20 -10.31
CA GLN A 294 31.49 -1.68 -8.92
C GLN A 294 30.36 -2.67 -8.59
N TYR A 295 29.59 -3.14 -9.58
CA TYR A 295 28.57 -4.15 -9.37
C TYR A 295 29.21 -5.45 -8.87
N SER A 296 28.57 -6.08 -7.87
CA SER A 296 28.95 -7.41 -7.42
C SER A 296 27.72 -8.28 -7.19
N ALA A 297 27.74 -9.50 -7.72
CA ALA A 297 26.70 -10.50 -7.48
C ALA A 297 26.63 -10.93 -6.00
N SER A 298 27.73 -10.80 -5.24
CA SER A 298 27.76 -11.12 -3.81
C SER A 298 27.18 -10.01 -2.94
N ASN A 299 27.24 -8.76 -3.39
CA ASN A 299 26.63 -7.62 -2.73
C ASN A 299 25.66 -6.93 -3.67
N LEU A 300 24.47 -7.52 -3.79
CA LEU A 300 23.43 -6.92 -4.59
C LEU A 300 23.07 -5.53 -4.06
N LEU A 301 23.23 -5.20 -2.78
CA LEU A 301 22.76 -3.92 -2.21
C LEU A 301 23.52 -2.70 -2.72
N SER A 302 24.72 -2.85 -3.29
CA SER A 302 25.47 -1.74 -3.85
C SER A 302 25.58 -1.84 -5.37
N TYR A 303 25.50 -0.70 -6.06
CA TYR A 303 25.78 -0.58 -7.49
C TYR A 303 25.02 -1.58 -8.39
N ASN A 304 23.78 -1.97 -8.02
CA ASN A 304 22.95 -2.89 -8.79
C ASN A 304 22.29 -2.22 -10.00
N ILE A 305 23.13 -1.73 -10.90
CA ILE A 305 22.75 -1.02 -12.11
C ILE A 305 23.27 -1.80 -13.32
N GLY A 306 22.36 -2.03 -14.26
CA GLY A 306 22.65 -2.66 -15.54
C GLY A 306 22.05 -1.84 -16.68
N LEU A 307 22.75 -1.80 -17.80
CA LEU A 307 22.31 -1.12 -19.02
C LEU A 307 22.18 -2.14 -20.14
N LEU A 308 21.10 -2.04 -20.91
CA LEU A 308 20.87 -2.76 -22.15
C LEU A 308 20.92 -1.75 -23.30
N GLN A 309 21.76 -1.99 -24.30
CA GLN A 309 21.83 -1.19 -25.51
C GLN A 309 21.00 -1.85 -26.61
N LEU A 310 20.02 -1.11 -27.11
CA LEU A 310 19.14 -1.55 -28.19
C LEU A 310 19.89 -1.61 -29.52
N ALA A 311 19.54 -2.58 -30.36
CA ALA A 311 20.12 -2.76 -31.69
C ALA A 311 19.85 -1.56 -32.61
N VAL A 312 18.64 -1.02 -32.53
CA VAL A 312 18.18 0.14 -33.28
C VAL A 312 17.72 1.23 -32.32
N PRO A 313 17.92 2.51 -32.65
CA PRO A 313 17.38 3.61 -31.85
C PRO A 313 15.86 3.57 -31.93
N VAL A 314 15.21 3.99 -30.85
CA VAL A 314 13.78 4.16 -30.88
C VAL A 314 13.41 5.55 -31.39
N THR A 315 12.36 5.61 -32.19
CA THR A 315 11.73 6.86 -32.61
C THR A 315 11.05 7.52 -31.42
N ILE A 316 11.58 8.67 -30.99
CA ILE A 316 11.00 9.45 -29.89
C ILE A 316 9.71 10.13 -30.37
N THR A 317 8.63 9.96 -29.62
CA THR A 317 7.31 10.56 -29.85
C THR A 317 6.69 10.97 -28.50
N ASP A 318 5.56 11.69 -28.52
CA ASP A 318 4.80 12.02 -27.29
C ASP A 318 4.37 10.76 -26.51
N ASN A 319 4.27 9.62 -27.19
CA ASN A 319 3.87 8.34 -26.66
C ASN A 319 5.05 7.39 -26.40
N PHE A 320 6.27 7.85 -26.67
CA PHE A 320 7.48 7.05 -26.60
C PHE A 320 8.68 7.97 -26.35
N MET A 321 9.04 8.22 -25.09
CA MET A 321 10.14 9.14 -24.76
C MET A 321 10.95 8.62 -23.57
N PRO A 322 12.27 8.93 -23.53
CA PRO A 322 13.11 8.58 -22.40
C PRO A 322 12.76 9.39 -21.15
N ILE A 323 13.03 8.83 -19.97
CA ILE A 323 12.96 9.59 -18.72
C ILE A 323 14.28 10.35 -18.49
N CYS A 324 14.20 11.54 -17.91
CA CYS A 324 15.37 12.29 -17.48
C CYS A 324 16.01 11.64 -16.25
N LEU A 325 17.34 11.53 -16.27
CA LEU A 325 18.12 11.23 -15.08
C LEU A 325 18.47 12.52 -14.32
N PRO A 326 18.49 12.49 -12.99
CA PRO A 326 18.85 13.67 -12.19
C PRO A 326 20.31 14.07 -12.44
N SER A 327 20.59 15.37 -12.49
CA SER A 327 21.92 15.92 -12.78
C SER A 327 22.88 15.89 -11.57
N ARG A 328 22.34 15.94 -10.34
CA ARG A 328 22.98 15.65 -9.04
C ARG A 328 21.96 15.99 -7.94
N ILE A 329 21.41 14.99 -7.25
CA ILE A 329 20.49 15.23 -6.11
C ILE A 329 21.10 14.66 -4.85
N ASN A 330 21.32 15.49 -3.84
CA ASN A 330 21.96 15.05 -2.60
C ASN A 330 21.04 14.20 -1.73
N THR A 331 19.72 14.44 -1.71
CA THR A 331 18.74 13.60 -0.99
C THR A 331 17.36 13.62 -1.65
N PHE A 332 16.66 12.48 -1.65
CA PHE A 332 15.23 12.37 -1.99
C PHE A 332 14.36 12.18 -0.72
N SER A 333 14.88 12.52 0.45
CA SER A 333 14.17 12.30 1.71
C SER A 333 12.91 13.17 1.78
N ASN A 334 11.83 12.61 2.32
CA ASN A 334 10.53 13.26 2.52
C ASN A 334 9.76 13.65 1.25
N THR A 335 10.23 13.28 0.06
CA THR A 335 9.46 13.43 -1.18
C THR A 335 8.61 12.18 -1.46
N GLU A 336 7.68 12.30 -2.40
CA GLU A 336 6.93 11.16 -2.93
C GLU A 336 7.48 10.77 -4.30
N ALA A 337 7.49 9.47 -4.59
CA ALA A 337 7.80 8.93 -5.90
C ALA A 337 6.64 8.11 -6.44
N LYS A 338 6.46 8.13 -7.76
CA LYS A 338 5.57 7.20 -8.44
C LYS A 338 6.37 5.97 -8.88
N LEU A 339 6.00 4.83 -8.35
CA LEU A 339 6.49 3.52 -8.80
C LEU A 339 5.45 2.95 -9.76
N ALA A 340 5.88 2.51 -10.94
CA ALA A 340 5.00 1.82 -11.88
C ALA A 340 5.64 0.51 -12.35
N GLY A 341 4.81 -0.53 -12.51
CA GLY A 341 5.25 -1.85 -12.94
C GLY A 341 4.20 -2.94 -12.77
N TRP A 342 4.61 -4.18 -12.99
CA TRP A 342 3.77 -5.38 -12.90
C TRP A 342 4.09 -6.25 -11.67
N GLY A 343 4.96 -5.80 -10.77
CA GLY A 343 5.44 -6.59 -9.63
C GLY A 343 4.35 -6.93 -8.60
N ALA A 344 4.48 -8.09 -7.95
CA ALA A 344 3.56 -8.59 -6.94
C ALA A 344 3.41 -7.66 -5.71
N ARG A 345 2.27 -7.76 -5.00
CA ARG A 345 2.01 -6.97 -3.78
C ARG A 345 2.68 -7.50 -2.52
N GLU A 346 3.01 -8.77 -2.53
CA GLU A 346 3.62 -9.49 -1.42
C GLU A 346 4.79 -10.32 -1.94
N LEU A 347 5.74 -10.61 -1.05
CA LEU A 347 6.89 -11.43 -1.40
C LEU A 347 6.41 -12.82 -1.84
N GLY A 348 6.74 -13.21 -3.08
CA GLY A 348 6.32 -14.49 -3.66
C GLY A 348 4.87 -14.52 -4.19
N GLY A 349 4.14 -13.40 -4.12
CA GLY A 349 2.80 -13.29 -4.70
C GLY A 349 2.82 -13.25 -6.22
N GLU A 350 1.65 -13.42 -6.84
CA GLU A 350 1.50 -13.32 -8.29
C GLU A 350 1.69 -11.86 -8.76
N SER A 351 2.30 -11.71 -9.94
CA SER A 351 2.46 -10.42 -10.61
C SER A 351 1.11 -9.91 -11.13
N TRP A 352 0.96 -8.59 -11.25
CA TRP A 352 -0.25 -8.01 -11.84
C TRP A 352 -0.32 -8.29 -13.33
N ASN A 353 -1.52 -8.65 -13.79
CA ASN A 353 -1.78 -8.81 -15.21
C ASN A 353 -1.79 -7.48 -15.98
N LYS A 354 -1.96 -6.34 -15.29
CA LYS A 354 -2.01 -4.98 -15.84
C LYS A 354 -0.98 -4.07 -15.20
N LEU A 355 -0.45 -3.12 -15.95
CA LEU A 355 0.49 -2.10 -15.44
C LEU A 355 -0.18 -1.27 -14.32
N GLN A 356 0.45 -1.25 -13.15
CA GLN A 356 0.00 -0.48 -12.00
C GLN A 356 0.95 0.68 -11.72
N GLU A 357 0.44 1.74 -11.10
CA GLU A 357 1.20 2.80 -10.45
C GLU A 357 0.84 2.93 -8.97
N VAL A 358 1.82 3.27 -8.14
CA VAL A 358 1.61 3.57 -6.73
C VAL A 358 2.50 4.74 -6.34
N THR A 359 1.93 5.67 -5.58
CA THR A 359 2.72 6.73 -4.94
C THR A 359 3.31 6.18 -3.65
N ILE A 360 4.63 6.27 -3.50
CA ILE A 360 5.37 5.81 -2.33
C ILE A 360 6.16 6.98 -1.73
N PRO A 361 6.23 7.11 -0.40
CA PRO A 361 7.15 8.06 0.23
C PRO A 361 8.59 7.56 0.03
N LEU A 362 9.51 8.50 -0.16
CA LEU A 362 10.94 8.26 -0.17
C LEU A 362 11.56 8.63 1.19
N TYR A 363 12.51 7.81 1.61
CA TYR A 363 13.14 7.89 2.91
C TYR A 363 14.60 8.31 2.79
N SER A 364 15.12 8.92 3.85
CA SER A 364 16.56 9.18 3.93
C SER A 364 17.35 7.87 4.02
N PHE A 365 18.64 7.95 3.69
CA PHE A 365 19.55 6.82 3.85
C PHE A 365 19.57 6.31 5.31
N ASP A 366 19.60 7.21 6.29
CA ASP A 366 19.58 6.86 7.71
C ASP A 366 18.30 6.11 8.09
N GLU A 367 17.14 6.59 7.64
CA GLU A 367 15.87 5.91 7.84
C GLU A 367 15.83 4.53 7.19
N CYS A 368 16.46 4.40 6.01
CA CYS A 368 16.57 3.12 5.34
C CYS A 368 17.43 2.12 6.12
N ARG A 369 18.55 2.58 6.69
CA ARG A 369 19.45 1.75 7.48
C ARG A 369 18.80 1.22 8.76
N LEU A 370 17.84 1.96 9.33
CA LEU A 370 17.06 1.49 10.48
C LEU A 370 16.21 0.25 10.16
N ALA A 371 15.73 0.12 8.93
CA ALA A 371 14.96 -1.04 8.49
C ALA A 371 15.85 -2.12 7.85
N TYR A 372 16.88 -1.72 7.11
CA TYR A 372 17.79 -2.59 6.37
C TYR A 372 19.24 -2.19 6.66
N PRO A 373 19.86 -2.76 7.69
CA PRO A 373 21.20 -2.36 8.15
C PRO A 373 22.30 -2.46 7.10
N ASN A 374 22.12 -3.32 6.10
CA ASN A 374 23.07 -3.57 5.02
C ASN A 374 22.88 -2.61 3.81
N SER A 375 21.92 -1.69 3.86
CA SER A 375 21.74 -0.69 2.81
C SER A 375 22.93 0.26 2.76
N THR A 376 23.28 0.71 1.57
CA THR A 376 24.35 1.67 1.32
C THR A 376 23.78 3.02 0.89
N GLU A 377 24.59 4.08 0.95
CA GLU A 377 24.21 5.42 0.48
C GLU A 377 23.84 5.44 -1.01
N ASN A 378 24.22 4.39 -1.72
CA ASN A 378 23.87 4.20 -3.10
C ASN A 378 22.42 3.82 -3.27
N ASN A 379 21.64 3.44 -2.24
CA ASN A 379 20.22 3.04 -2.32
C ASN A 379 19.24 4.22 -2.17
N ILE A 380 18.21 4.27 -3.02
CA ILE A 380 16.97 4.99 -2.71
C ILE A 380 15.99 4.00 -2.12
N CYS A 381 15.43 4.37 -0.96
CA CYS A 381 14.47 3.58 -0.25
C CYS A 381 13.13 4.29 -0.25
N GLY A 382 12.07 3.56 -0.58
CA GLY A 382 10.72 4.08 -0.58
C GLY A 382 9.71 2.95 -0.46
N GLY A 383 8.48 3.30 -0.07
CA GLY A 383 7.40 2.35 0.15
C GLY A 383 6.78 2.50 1.54
N VAL A 384 6.07 1.48 1.99
CA VAL A 384 5.63 1.36 3.38
C VAL A 384 6.63 0.42 4.06
N PHE A 385 7.40 0.91 5.03
CA PHE A 385 8.38 0.06 5.73
C PHE A 385 7.67 -1.11 6.43
N GLY A 386 7.88 -2.33 5.95
CA GLY A 386 7.84 -3.50 6.83
C GLY A 386 9.17 -3.61 7.58
N PRO A 387 9.22 -4.26 8.76
CA PRO A 387 10.50 -4.62 9.35
C PRO A 387 11.19 -5.62 8.43
N ALA A 388 12.51 -5.52 8.28
CA ALA A 388 13.28 -6.61 7.72
C ALA A 388 13.04 -7.87 8.58
N PRO A 389 12.88 -9.06 7.96
CA PRO A 389 12.88 -10.30 8.71
C PRO A 389 14.22 -10.41 9.45
N LYS A 390 14.19 -10.36 10.77
CA LYS A 390 15.27 -10.90 11.59
C LYS A 390 14.90 -12.35 11.82
N ASP A 391 15.76 -13.27 11.40
CA ASP A 391 15.60 -14.73 11.50
C ASP A 391 15.45 -15.26 12.95
N LYS A 392 14.40 -14.87 13.68
CA LYS A 392 14.01 -15.44 14.99
C LYS A 392 12.54 -15.20 15.31
N HIS A 393 11.61 -15.85 14.60
CA HIS A 393 10.44 -16.44 15.25
C HIS A 393 10.12 -17.75 14.54
N LYS A 394 10.67 -18.83 15.10
CA LYS A 394 10.16 -20.18 14.83
C LYS A 394 8.76 -20.26 15.45
N THR A 395 7.74 -20.22 14.61
CA THR A 395 6.56 -21.06 14.78
C THR A 395 6.26 -21.67 13.42
N SER A 396 6.45 -22.99 13.34
CA SER A 396 6.18 -23.88 12.20
C SER A 396 4.76 -23.68 11.65
N CYS A 397 4.54 -23.69 10.33
CA CYS A 397 4.49 -24.91 9.51
C CYS A 397 5.46 -24.91 8.31
N GLY A 398 6.09 -26.07 8.05
CA GLY A 398 7.14 -26.30 7.03
C GLY A 398 6.73 -25.97 5.59
N VAL A 399 7.63 -25.70 4.65
CA VAL A 399 8.79 -26.51 4.22
C VAL A 399 9.97 -25.61 3.84
N SER A 400 11.19 -26.14 3.97
CA SER A 400 12.44 -25.48 3.62
C SER A 400 12.49 -25.00 2.17
N LYS A 401 12.97 -23.78 1.95
CA LYS A 401 14.15 -23.48 1.11
C LYS A 401 14.53 -22.01 1.30
N ARG A 402 15.84 -21.78 1.41
CA ARG A 402 16.51 -20.48 1.57
C ARG A 402 15.97 -19.47 0.55
N GLU A 403 15.63 -18.25 0.95
CA GLU A 403 15.68 -17.11 0.02
C GLU A 403 15.74 -15.75 0.74
N ARG A 404 16.63 -14.89 0.22
CA ARG A 404 17.02 -13.59 0.78
C ARG A 404 16.11 -12.51 0.18
N VAL A 405 15.57 -11.62 1.01
CA VAL A 405 14.77 -10.46 0.57
C VAL A 405 15.68 -9.36 0.00
N LEU A 406 15.33 -8.83 -1.18
CA LEU A 406 15.99 -7.68 -1.81
C LEU A 406 15.10 -6.42 -1.68
N PRO A 407 15.65 -5.26 -1.30
CA PRO A 407 14.93 -3.99 -1.34
C PRO A 407 14.70 -3.53 -2.78
N LEU A 408 13.51 -3.01 -3.06
CA LEU A 408 13.20 -2.25 -4.28
C LEU A 408 13.97 -0.93 -4.24
N ARG A 409 14.79 -0.73 -5.27
CA ARG A 409 15.78 0.34 -5.35
C ARG A 409 15.48 1.21 -6.55
N VAL A 410 15.23 2.48 -6.28
CA VAL A 410 15.51 3.53 -7.25
C VAL A 410 16.95 4.00 -6.94
N PHE A 411 17.71 4.50 -7.91
CA PHE A 411 19.12 4.83 -7.65
C PHE A 411 19.52 6.17 -8.24
N LYS A 412 20.42 6.83 -7.49
CA LYS A 412 21.12 8.07 -7.78
C LYS A 412 22.28 7.74 -8.73
N THR A 413 22.44 8.56 -9.78
CA THR A 413 23.53 8.47 -10.78
C THR A 413 24.88 8.79 -10.20
#